data_AF-A0A9X5CAN2-F1
#
_entry.id   AF-A0A9X5CAN2-F1
#
_cell.length_a   1.000
_cell.length_b   1.000
_cell.length_c   1.000
_cell.angle_alpha   90.00
_cell.angle_beta   90.00
_cell.angle_gamma   90.00
#
_symmetry.space_group_name_H-M   'P 1'
#
loop_
_entity.id
_entity.type
_entity.pdbx_description
1 polymer ?
#
loop_
_entity_poly.entity_id
_entity_poly.type
_entity_poly.pdbx_seq_one_letter_code
_entity_poly.pdbx_strand_id
1 'polypeptide(L)'
;MKILGLSFGKKNANSDILTKEALYGAKEAYPDAEIKFINTQRLTIDRCIGCGACSMALERGKDNNCVIKDDFQMVEEEIRKADAVIVAAPVYVLQPVGQFKNLVDRFSCRHDVSAINWVLDKRRNGEMPGDPDAFPQERFKRRTVSYISVGGASTENWTSMGTATLHLFGFPVMMQVVANYNANSMGTIGNPYLDEELIGHMHEIGKRTAAALEMAPEDVEYYGPKGNGTCPVCHQNLLTVNGTTTVECPICGIEGKISIDGDKLHVEFSEAQQARARGTFAGLREHTTEIQGFGAICGPKIMANKELLDRQMDRIKNFDKYINE
;
A
#
# COMPACT_ATOMS: atom_id res chain seq x y z
N MET A 1 -19.12 1.11 -12.64
CA MET A 1 -18.03 1.28 -11.66
C MET A 1 -18.29 0.40 -10.46
N LYS A 2 -17.27 -0.27 -9.91
CA LYS A 2 -17.30 -1.02 -8.65
C LYS A 2 -16.50 -0.29 -7.58
N ILE A 3 -17.11 -0.03 -6.44
CA ILE A 3 -16.51 0.71 -5.33
C ILE A 3 -16.48 -0.19 -4.10
N LEU A 4 -15.29 -0.39 -3.54
CA LEU A 4 -15.04 -1.28 -2.41
C LEU A 4 -14.62 -0.50 -1.17
N GLY A 5 -15.34 -0.69 -0.07
CA GLY A 5 -14.89 -0.29 1.26
C GLY A 5 -14.29 -1.47 2.02
N LEU A 6 -13.07 -1.31 2.51
CA LEU A 6 -12.38 -2.25 3.39
C LEU A 6 -12.24 -1.65 4.78
N SER A 7 -12.82 -2.30 5.79
CA SER A 7 -12.66 -1.92 7.20
C SER A 7 -11.92 -3.01 7.97
N PHE A 8 -10.82 -2.63 8.61
CA PHE A 8 -10.05 -3.49 9.52
C PHE A 8 -10.44 -3.29 10.99
N GLY A 9 -11.45 -2.46 11.25
CA GLY A 9 -11.89 -2.13 12.60
C GLY A 9 -12.95 -3.08 13.15
N LYS A 10 -13.38 -2.77 14.37
CA LYS A 10 -14.46 -3.53 15.00
C LYS A 10 -15.77 -3.38 14.20
N LYS A 11 -16.47 -4.49 13.98
CA LYS A 11 -17.80 -4.49 13.31
C LYS A 11 -18.72 -3.45 13.95
N ASN A 12 -19.31 -2.59 13.11
CA ASN A 12 -20.22 -1.50 13.47
C ASN A 12 -19.62 -0.47 14.46
N ALA A 13 -18.29 -0.34 14.52
CA ALA A 13 -17.60 0.69 15.28
C ALA A 13 -16.95 1.72 14.33
N ASN A 14 -16.01 2.51 14.85
CA ASN A 14 -15.49 3.71 14.19
C ASN A 14 -15.03 3.49 12.74
N SER A 15 -14.14 2.52 12.46
CA SER A 15 -13.69 2.27 11.08
C SER A 15 -14.81 1.84 10.15
N ASP A 16 -15.75 1.00 10.62
CA ASP A 16 -16.91 0.60 9.83
C ASP A 16 -17.80 1.78 9.49
N ILE A 17 -18.09 2.64 10.47
CA ILE A 17 -18.92 3.83 10.29
C ILE A 17 -18.26 4.75 9.26
N LEU A 18 -17.00 5.12 9.48
CA LEU A 18 -16.27 6.03 8.60
C LEU A 18 -16.16 5.49 7.17
N THR A 19 -15.87 4.20 6.98
CA THR A 19 -15.87 3.58 5.64
C THR A 19 -17.26 3.60 5.00
N LYS A 20 -18.31 3.26 5.75
CA LYS A 20 -19.68 3.22 5.21
C LYS A 20 -20.19 4.62 4.83
N GLU A 21 -19.90 5.65 5.63
CA GLU A 21 -20.23 7.04 5.29
C GLU A 21 -19.55 7.47 3.99
N ALA A 22 -18.28 7.12 3.80
CA ALA A 22 -17.63 7.36 2.52
C ALA A 22 -18.27 6.56 1.37
N LEU A 23 -18.71 5.33 1.60
CA LEU A 23 -19.45 4.58 0.58
C LEU A 23 -20.82 5.20 0.26
N TYR A 24 -21.52 5.80 1.23
CA TYR A 24 -22.75 6.52 0.98
C TYR A 24 -22.52 7.75 0.11
N GLY A 25 -21.47 8.52 0.38
CA GLY A 25 -21.06 9.64 -0.48
C GLY A 25 -20.74 9.19 -1.91
N ALA A 26 -20.01 8.09 -2.06
CA ALA A 26 -19.71 7.51 -3.36
C ALA A 26 -21.00 7.09 -4.12
N LYS A 27 -21.96 6.45 -3.43
CA LYS A 27 -23.24 6.03 -4.01
C LYS A 27 -24.15 7.21 -4.38
N GLU A 28 -24.10 8.29 -3.63
CA GLU A 28 -24.84 9.52 -3.94
C GLU A 28 -24.32 10.16 -5.23
N ALA A 29 -23.00 10.29 -5.37
CA ALA A 29 -22.38 10.82 -6.59
C ALA A 29 -22.59 9.89 -7.79
N TYR A 30 -22.61 8.57 -7.56
CA TYR A 30 -22.75 7.56 -8.61
C TYR A 30 -23.86 6.55 -8.27
N PRO A 31 -25.13 6.90 -8.55
CA PRO A 31 -26.28 6.04 -8.24
C PRO A 31 -26.25 4.65 -8.87
N ASP A 32 -25.56 4.48 -10.00
CA ASP A 32 -25.43 3.19 -10.70
C ASP A 32 -24.17 2.39 -10.28
N ALA A 33 -23.33 2.93 -9.39
CA ALA A 33 -22.16 2.22 -8.91
C ALA A 33 -22.55 0.98 -8.07
N GLU A 34 -21.83 -0.12 -8.29
CA GLU A 34 -21.90 -1.30 -7.44
C GLU A 34 -21.06 -1.05 -6.19
N ILE A 35 -21.72 -0.94 -5.04
CA ILE A 35 -21.08 -0.69 -3.75
C ILE A 35 -20.89 -2.02 -3.02
N LYS A 36 -19.67 -2.27 -2.57
CA LYS A 36 -19.36 -3.42 -1.72
C LYS A 36 -18.62 -2.99 -0.47
N PHE A 37 -18.97 -3.60 0.65
CA PHE A 37 -18.32 -3.37 1.93
C PHE A 37 -17.84 -4.69 2.51
N ILE A 38 -16.58 -4.74 2.96
CA ILE A 38 -15.99 -5.89 3.63
C ILE A 38 -15.38 -5.42 4.95
N ASN A 39 -15.88 -5.96 6.05
CA ASN A 39 -15.19 -5.89 7.35
C ASN A 39 -14.29 -7.12 7.48
N THR A 40 -12.99 -6.92 7.68
CA THR A 40 -12.00 -8.00 7.72
C THR A 40 -11.85 -8.62 9.11
N GLN A 41 -12.39 -8.02 10.16
CA GLN A 41 -12.09 -8.35 11.56
C GLN A 41 -12.34 -9.83 11.91
N ARG A 42 -13.34 -10.46 11.28
CA ARG A 42 -13.69 -11.87 11.50
C ARG A 42 -13.20 -12.81 10.41
N LEU A 43 -12.48 -12.29 9.41
CA LEU A 43 -11.88 -13.08 8.35
C LEU A 43 -10.57 -13.69 8.84
N THR A 44 -10.33 -14.93 8.44
CA THR A 44 -9.06 -15.62 8.63
C THR A 44 -8.14 -15.25 7.48
N ILE A 45 -7.18 -14.37 7.76
CA ILE A 45 -6.14 -13.95 6.81
C ILE A 45 -4.80 -14.14 7.51
N ASP A 46 -4.15 -15.26 7.22
CA ASP A 46 -2.83 -15.56 7.75
C ASP A 46 -1.75 -14.70 7.07
N ARG A 47 -0.57 -14.62 7.68
CA ARG A 47 0.57 -13.86 7.18
C ARG A 47 1.19 -14.48 5.93
N CYS A 48 1.91 -13.66 5.16
CA CYS A 48 2.83 -14.20 4.17
C CYS A 48 3.96 -14.98 4.87
N ILE A 49 4.29 -16.16 4.35
CA ILE A 49 5.38 -17.01 4.87
C ILE A 49 6.65 -16.93 4.01
N GLY A 50 6.68 -16.09 2.97
CA GLY A 50 7.86 -15.93 2.12
C GLY A 50 8.21 -17.15 1.26
N CYS A 51 7.24 -18.02 0.93
CA CYS A 51 7.51 -19.27 0.22
C CYS A 51 7.88 -19.12 -1.28
N GLY A 52 7.68 -17.95 -1.87
CA GLY A 52 7.98 -17.68 -3.29
C GLY A 52 7.07 -18.40 -4.31
N ALA A 53 6.05 -19.15 -3.86
CA ALA A 53 5.23 -19.97 -4.76
C ALA A 53 4.46 -19.16 -5.81
N CYS A 54 3.96 -17.97 -5.47
CA CYS A 54 3.28 -17.08 -6.41
C CYS A 54 4.22 -16.56 -7.51
N SER A 55 5.44 -16.16 -7.16
CA SER A 55 6.47 -15.71 -8.10
C SER A 55 6.91 -16.86 -9.01
N MET A 56 7.22 -18.03 -8.44
CA MET A 56 7.57 -19.22 -9.23
C MET A 56 6.45 -19.66 -10.17
N ALA A 57 5.18 -19.55 -9.75
CA ALA A 57 4.05 -19.86 -10.63
C ALA A 57 3.99 -18.89 -11.83
N LEU A 58 4.21 -17.60 -11.59
CA LEU A 58 4.29 -16.59 -12.65
C LEU A 58 5.44 -16.87 -13.62
N GLU A 59 6.64 -17.18 -13.13
CA GLU A 59 7.79 -17.51 -13.99
C GLU A 59 7.57 -18.81 -14.79
N ARG A 60 6.77 -19.74 -14.28
CA ARG A 60 6.41 -21.01 -14.94
C ARG A 60 5.21 -20.90 -15.88
N GLY A 61 4.82 -19.69 -16.27
CA GLY A 61 3.74 -19.47 -17.25
C GLY A 61 2.32 -19.57 -16.70
N LYS A 62 2.14 -19.58 -15.37
CA LYS A 62 0.83 -19.65 -14.72
C LYS A 62 0.42 -18.29 -14.15
N ASP A 63 -0.78 -18.24 -13.58
CA ASP A 63 -1.22 -17.15 -12.71
C ASP A 63 -0.51 -17.24 -11.34
N ASN A 64 -0.35 -16.10 -10.67
CA ASN A 64 0.45 -15.93 -9.45
C ASN A 64 -0.35 -16.13 -8.14
N ASN A 65 -1.30 -17.05 -8.16
CA ASN A 65 -2.22 -17.27 -7.05
C ASN A 65 -1.51 -17.74 -5.77
N CYS A 66 -1.96 -17.22 -4.63
CA CYS A 66 -1.43 -17.62 -3.33
C CYS A 66 -1.79 -19.09 -3.02
N VAL A 67 -0.81 -19.84 -2.52
CA VAL A 67 -0.97 -21.26 -2.13
C VAL A 67 -1.67 -21.43 -0.78
N ILE A 68 -1.54 -20.46 0.14
CA ILE A 68 -2.26 -20.44 1.42
C ILE A 68 -3.75 -20.21 1.11
N LYS A 69 -4.64 -21.09 1.55
CA LYS A 69 -6.08 -21.03 1.30
C LYS A 69 -6.82 -20.61 2.57
N ASP A 70 -7.44 -19.44 2.52
CA ASP A 70 -8.21 -18.84 3.62
C ASP A 70 -9.10 -17.70 3.06
N ASP A 71 -9.58 -16.78 3.89
CA ASP A 71 -10.52 -15.73 3.44
C ASP A 71 -9.83 -14.67 2.56
N PHE A 72 -8.50 -14.67 2.49
CA PHE A 72 -7.72 -13.75 1.67
C PHE A 72 -8.13 -13.74 0.20
N GLN A 73 -8.39 -14.91 -0.39
CA GLN A 73 -8.73 -15.02 -1.81
C GLN A 73 -10.02 -14.26 -2.15
N MET A 74 -11.01 -14.30 -1.27
CA MET A 74 -12.25 -13.57 -1.45
C MET A 74 -11.99 -12.06 -1.40
N VAL A 75 -11.21 -11.58 -0.43
CA VAL A 75 -10.89 -10.15 -0.30
C VAL A 75 -10.07 -9.65 -1.50
N GLU A 76 -9.06 -10.42 -1.93
CA GLU A 76 -8.27 -10.13 -3.12
C GLU A 76 -9.14 -9.97 -4.35
N GLU A 77 -10.02 -10.94 -4.60
CA GLU A 77 -10.86 -10.96 -5.78
C GLU A 77 -11.74 -9.70 -5.87
N GLU A 78 -12.25 -9.24 -4.73
CA GLU A 78 -13.02 -7.99 -4.66
C GLU A 78 -12.13 -6.75 -4.87
N ILE A 79 -10.89 -6.74 -4.37
CA ILE A 79 -9.92 -5.67 -4.65
C ILE A 79 -9.60 -5.62 -6.16
N ARG A 80 -9.42 -6.77 -6.80
CA ARG A 80 -9.17 -6.86 -8.24
C ARG A 80 -10.36 -6.37 -9.05
N LYS A 81 -11.59 -6.67 -8.62
CA LYS A 81 -12.81 -6.19 -9.26
C LYS A 81 -13.10 -4.71 -9.02
N ALA A 82 -12.68 -4.14 -7.89
CA ALA A 82 -12.91 -2.73 -7.57
C ALA A 82 -12.18 -1.79 -8.52
N ASP A 83 -12.85 -0.71 -8.90
CA ASP A 83 -12.27 0.43 -9.63
C ASP A 83 -11.85 1.55 -8.67
N ALA A 84 -12.55 1.68 -7.55
CA ALA A 84 -12.25 2.60 -6.46
C ALA A 84 -12.23 1.85 -5.12
N VAL A 85 -11.28 2.17 -4.24
CA VAL A 85 -11.14 1.51 -2.94
C VAL A 85 -11.05 2.54 -1.81
N ILE A 86 -11.81 2.33 -0.74
CA ILE A 86 -11.74 3.11 0.49
C ILE A 86 -11.29 2.18 1.60
N VAL A 87 -10.16 2.48 2.24
CA VAL A 87 -9.58 1.63 3.29
C VAL A 87 -9.57 2.35 4.62
N ALA A 88 -10.18 1.76 5.65
CA ALA A 88 -10.07 2.25 7.01
C ALA A 88 -9.48 1.21 7.96
N ALA A 89 -8.56 1.62 8.83
CA ALA A 89 -7.97 0.74 9.83
C ALA A 89 -7.77 1.44 11.18
N PRO A 90 -8.00 0.73 12.30
CA PRO A 90 -7.65 1.25 13.61
C PRO A 90 -6.14 1.29 13.81
N VAL A 91 -5.66 2.31 14.52
CA VAL A 91 -4.27 2.47 14.91
C VAL A 91 -4.00 1.79 16.25
N TYR A 92 -3.01 0.91 16.27
CA TYR A 92 -2.42 0.31 17.46
C TYR A 92 -0.89 0.48 17.39
N VAL A 93 -0.30 1.13 18.39
CA VAL A 93 1.15 1.41 18.43
C VAL A 93 1.61 2.17 17.17
N LEU A 94 1.00 3.35 16.93
CA LEU A 94 1.26 4.26 15.79
C LEU A 94 0.85 3.76 14.40
N GLN A 95 0.72 2.45 14.19
CA GLN A 95 0.42 1.84 12.89
C GLN A 95 -0.96 1.17 12.84
N PRO A 96 -1.50 0.89 11.64
CA PRO A 96 -2.69 0.07 11.46
C PRO A 96 -2.55 -1.31 12.13
N VAL A 97 -3.68 -1.89 12.54
CA VAL A 97 -3.77 -3.26 13.08
C VAL A 97 -3.01 -4.30 12.23
N GLY A 98 -2.34 -5.26 12.88
CA GLY A 98 -1.50 -6.26 12.20
C GLY A 98 -2.21 -7.07 11.10
N GLN A 99 -3.53 -7.27 11.19
CA GLN A 99 -4.30 -7.92 10.13
C GLN A 99 -4.21 -7.17 8.78
N PHE A 100 -4.12 -5.84 8.80
CA PHE A 100 -3.86 -5.05 7.60
C PHE A 100 -2.56 -5.48 6.93
N LYS A 101 -1.50 -5.65 7.72
CA LYS A 101 -0.19 -6.07 7.21
C LYS A 101 -0.22 -7.51 6.69
N ASN A 102 -0.97 -8.42 7.31
CA ASN A 102 -1.18 -9.77 6.76
C ASN A 102 -1.79 -9.73 5.36
N LEU A 103 -2.82 -8.90 5.14
CA LEU A 103 -3.41 -8.70 3.81
C LEU A 103 -2.37 -8.11 2.85
N VAL A 104 -1.72 -7.01 3.24
CA VAL A 104 -0.76 -6.30 2.38
C VAL A 104 0.42 -7.20 1.99
N ASP A 105 0.99 -7.98 2.92
CA ASP A 105 2.15 -8.83 2.62
C ASP A 105 1.82 -10.00 1.69
N ARG A 106 0.57 -10.46 1.71
CA ARG A 106 0.10 -11.46 0.76
C ARG A 106 -0.37 -10.83 -0.55
N PHE A 107 -0.78 -9.57 -0.55
CA PHE A 107 -1.24 -8.85 -1.74
C PHE A 107 -0.07 -8.28 -2.56
N SER A 108 0.86 -7.59 -1.91
CA SER A 108 1.85 -6.67 -2.49
C SER A 108 2.78 -7.32 -3.53
N CYS A 109 3.78 -8.12 -3.12
CA CYS A 109 4.85 -8.56 -4.04
C CYS A 109 4.36 -9.33 -5.27
N ARG A 110 3.19 -9.95 -5.20
CA ARG A 110 2.60 -10.67 -6.34
C ARG A 110 1.70 -9.81 -7.21
N HIS A 111 1.35 -8.60 -6.80
CA HIS A 111 0.58 -7.65 -7.58
C HIS A 111 1.40 -6.47 -8.07
N ASP A 112 2.70 -6.47 -7.80
CA ASP A 112 3.62 -5.47 -8.34
C ASP A 112 3.53 -5.43 -9.87
N VAL A 113 3.03 -4.30 -10.39
CA VAL A 113 2.74 -4.16 -11.82
C VAL A 113 4.01 -4.25 -12.65
N SER A 114 5.14 -3.73 -12.15
CA SER A 114 6.39 -3.75 -12.89
C SER A 114 7.01 -5.14 -12.93
N ALA A 115 7.00 -5.85 -11.79
CA ALA A 115 7.48 -7.22 -11.73
C ALA A 115 6.64 -8.17 -12.61
N ILE A 116 5.32 -8.00 -12.63
CA ILE A 116 4.46 -8.80 -13.51
C ILE A 116 4.79 -8.49 -14.98
N ASN A 117 4.82 -7.22 -15.38
CA ASN A 117 5.14 -6.85 -16.77
C ASN A 117 6.52 -7.37 -17.20
N TRP A 118 7.52 -7.33 -16.32
CA TRP A 118 8.83 -7.92 -16.61
C TRP A 118 8.74 -9.41 -16.98
N VAL A 119 7.94 -10.21 -16.26
CA VAL A 119 7.74 -11.62 -16.61
C VAL A 119 6.95 -11.76 -17.91
N LEU A 120 5.90 -10.97 -18.11
CA LEU A 120 5.09 -11.03 -19.34
C LEU A 120 5.90 -10.66 -20.58
N ASP A 121 6.78 -9.66 -20.50
CA ASP A 121 7.67 -9.29 -21.61
C ASP A 121 8.62 -10.43 -21.98
N LYS A 122 9.15 -11.13 -20.97
CA LYS A 122 9.96 -12.34 -21.20
C LYS A 122 9.17 -13.48 -21.84
N ARG A 123 7.89 -13.63 -21.50
CA ARG A 123 6.99 -14.57 -22.19
C ARG A 123 6.78 -14.17 -23.64
N ARG A 124 6.52 -12.88 -23.93
CA ARG A 124 6.38 -12.34 -25.30
C ARG A 124 7.63 -12.63 -26.14
N ASN A 125 8.81 -12.53 -25.54
CA ASN A 125 10.10 -12.77 -26.21
C ASN A 125 10.53 -14.24 -26.27
N GLY A 126 9.75 -15.17 -25.69
CA GLY A 126 10.11 -16.59 -25.63
C GLY A 126 11.22 -16.95 -24.64
N GLU A 127 11.63 -16.02 -23.77
CA GLU A 127 12.62 -16.24 -22.70
C GLU A 127 12.03 -16.97 -21.49
N MET A 128 10.70 -16.89 -21.31
CA MET A 128 9.95 -17.57 -20.26
C MET A 128 8.71 -18.27 -20.82
N PRO A 129 8.26 -19.39 -20.23
CA PRO A 129 7.10 -20.13 -20.70
C PRO A 129 5.78 -19.41 -20.38
N GLY A 130 4.74 -19.77 -21.13
CA GLY A 130 3.35 -19.34 -20.92
C GLY A 130 2.93 -18.22 -21.87
N ASP A 131 1.62 -18.13 -22.10
CA ASP A 131 1.02 -17.06 -22.90
C ASP A 131 0.95 -15.76 -22.06
N PRO A 132 1.53 -14.64 -22.52
CA PRO A 132 1.43 -13.35 -21.83
C PRO A 132 -0.01 -12.82 -21.78
N ASP A 133 -0.83 -13.13 -22.77
CA ASP A 133 -2.20 -12.59 -22.89
C ASP A 133 -3.21 -13.43 -22.09
N ALA A 134 -2.85 -14.67 -21.73
CA ALA A 134 -3.61 -15.50 -20.80
C ALA A 134 -3.52 -15.04 -19.32
N PHE A 135 -2.58 -14.14 -19.00
CA PHE A 135 -2.52 -13.55 -17.65
C PHE A 135 -3.71 -12.61 -17.42
N PRO A 136 -4.32 -12.56 -16.22
CA PRO A 136 -5.50 -11.73 -15.98
C PRO A 136 -5.21 -10.21 -16.13
N GLN A 137 -5.60 -9.64 -17.27
CA GLN A 137 -5.26 -8.26 -17.65
C GLN A 137 -5.95 -7.20 -16.77
N GLU A 138 -7.08 -7.54 -16.13
CA GLU A 138 -7.78 -6.64 -15.22
C GLU A 138 -6.96 -6.29 -13.96
N ARG A 139 -5.85 -7.00 -13.70
CA ARG A 139 -4.90 -6.62 -12.64
C ARG A 139 -4.21 -5.28 -12.93
N PHE A 140 -4.03 -4.92 -14.20
CA PHE A 140 -3.37 -3.67 -14.62
C PHE A 140 -4.29 -2.46 -14.72
N LYS A 141 -5.60 -2.63 -14.48
CA LYS A 141 -6.53 -1.52 -14.57
C LYS A 141 -6.19 -0.43 -13.55
N ARG A 142 -6.38 0.83 -13.95
CA ARG A 142 -6.28 1.99 -13.05
C ARG A 142 -7.29 1.86 -11.92
N ARG A 143 -6.87 2.20 -10.71
CA ARG A 143 -7.71 2.26 -9.52
C ARG A 143 -7.45 3.53 -8.74
N THR A 144 -8.49 4.07 -8.11
CA THR A 144 -8.38 5.17 -7.15
C THR A 144 -8.46 4.63 -5.73
N VAL A 145 -7.80 5.30 -4.78
CA VAL A 145 -7.79 4.87 -3.37
C VAL A 145 -7.84 6.04 -2.40
N SER A 146 -8.58 5.87 -1.31
CA SER A 146 -8.54 6.77 -0.16
C SER A 146 -8.30 6.01 1.14
N TYR A 147 -7.54 6.63 2.05
CA TYR A 147 -7.06 6.01 3.28
C TYR A 147 -7.58 6.73 4.52
N ILE A 148 -8.16 5.98 5.45
CA ILE A 148 -8.71 6.48 6.71
C ILE A 148 -8.01 5.77 7.88
N SER A 149 -7.13 6.49 8.57
CA SER A 149 -6.55 6.04 9.84
C SER A 149 -7.50 6.38 10.98
N VAL A 150 -7.72 5.45 11.91
CA VAL A 150 -8.68 5.62 13.02
C VAL A 150 -7.99 5.40 14.36
N GLY A 151 -7.79 6.45 15.14
CA GLY A 151 -7.06 6.38 16.42
C GLY A 151 -7.84 6.97 17.58
N GLY A 152 -7.69 6.35 18.76
CA GLY A 152 -8.38 6.79 19.97
C GLY A 152 -7.78 8.04 20.62
N ALA A 153 -6.46 8.20 20.53
CA ALA A 153 -5.74 9.30 21.17
C ALA A 153 -6.08 10.66 20.54
N SER A 154 -6.26 11.69 21.37
CA SER A 154 -6.55 13.04 20.88
C SER A 154 -5.35 13.74 20.25
N THR A 155 -4.15 13.33 20.61
CA THR A 155 -2.88 13.86 20.10
C THR A 155 -2.39 13.09 18.88
N GLU A 156 -2.16 13.78 17.76
CA GLU A 156 -1.85 13.17 16.46
C GLU A 156 -0.52 12.40 16.42
N ASN A 157 0.44 12.71 17.30
CA ASN A 157 1.69 11.97 17.38
C ASN A 157 1.48 10.47 17.68
N TRP A 158 0.39 10.11 18.35
CA TRP A 158 0.01 8.71 18.62
C TRP A 158 -0.65 7.99 17.43
N THR A 159 -0.90 8.70 16.33
CA THR A 159 -1.45 8.16 15.08
C THR A 159 -0.61 8.52 13.85
N SER A 160 0.61 8.99 14.09
CA SER A 160 1.52 9.59 13.11
C SER A 160 1.90 8.70 11.93
N MET A 161 1.85 7.37 12.09
CA MET A 161 2.16 6.40 11.03
C MET A 161 0.91 5.74 10.45
N GLY A 162 -0.29 6.13 10.88
CA GLY A 162 -1.55 5.49 10.50
C GLY A 162 -1.80 5.54 9.00
N THR A 163 -2.04 6.75 8.46
CA THR A 163 -2.26 6.93 7.01
C THR A 163 -1.02 6.53 6.22
N ALA A 164 0.18 6.91 6.67
CA ALA A 164 1.42 6.60 5.95
C ALA A 164 1.63 5.10 5.73
N THR A 165 1.30 4.26 6.71
CA THR A 165 1.40 2.81 6.58
C THR A 165 0.30 2.23 5.68
N LEU A 166 -0.87 2.86 5.61
CA LEU A 166 -1.95 2.41 4.72
C LEU A 166 -1.55 2.48 3.23
N HIS A 167 -0.67 3.42 2.84
CA HIS A 167 -0.14 3.52 1.47
C HIS A 167 0.59 2.25 0.99
N LEU A 168 1.07 1.39 1.91
CA LEU A 168 1.70 0.12 1.56
C LEU A 168 0.78 -0.82 0.77
N PHE A 169 -0.54 -0.61 0.86
CA PHE A 169 -1.53 -1.36 0.11
C PHE A 169 -1.57 -0.99 -1.38
N GLY A 170 -1.56 0.30 -1.70
CA GLY A 170 -1.88 0.78 -3.04
C GLY A 170 -0.70 0.89 -4.00
N PHE A 171 0.52 1.15 -3.51
CA PHE A 171 1.66 1.43 -4.40
C PHE A 171 2.05 0.26 -5.34
N PRO A 172 2.01 -1.04 -4.95
CA PRO A 172 2.43 -2.12 -5.83
C PRO A 172 1.57 -2.23 -7.10
N VAL A 173 0.28 -1.87 -6.98
CA VAL A 173 -0.67 -1.83 -8.10
C VAL A 173 -0.90 -0.43 -8.65
N MET A 174 -0.08 0.54 -8.23
CA MET A 174 -0.16 1.94 -8.66
C MET A 174 -1.54 2.57 -8.46
N MET A 175 -2.20 2.31 -7.32
CA MET A 175 -3.47 2.98 -7.01
C MET A 175 -3.24 4.48 -6.85
N GLN A 176 -4.05 5.29 -7.54
CA GLN A 176 -4.00 6.74 -7.44
C GLN A 176 -4.66 7.21 -6.15
N VAL A 177 -3.90 7.91 -5.32
CA VAL A 177 -4.35 8.41 -4.02
C VAL A 177 -5.24 9.63 -4.23
N VAL A 178 -6.46 9.57 -3.70
CA VAL A 178 -7.43 10.68 -3.79
C VAL A 178 -7.56 11.43 -2.46
N ALA A 179 -7.55 10.72 -1.34
CA ALA A 179 -7.65 11.35 -0.02
C ALA A 179 -6.93 10.56 1.06
N ASN A 180 -6.40 11.28 2.06
CA ASN A 180 -6.02 10.70 3.34
C ASN A 180 -6.76 11.42 4.46
N TYR A 181 -7.21 10.66 5.45
CA TYR A 181 -7.80 11.21 6.66
C TYR A 181 -7.30 10.47 7.89
N ASN A 182 -6.77 11.23 8.85
CA ASN A 182 -6.38 10.71 10.16
C ASN A 182 -7.45 11.09 11.19
N ALA A 183 -8.41 10.19 11.40
CA ALA A 183 -9.45 10.29 12.42
C ALA A 183 -8.86 9.93 13.79
N ASN A 184 -8.07 10.84 14.36
CA ASN A 184 -7.66 10.83 15.75
C ASN A 184 -8.84 11.23 16.68
N SER A 185 -8.60 11.27 17.99
CA SER A 185 -9.60 11.69 19.00
C SER A 185 -10.84 10.79 19.10
N MET A 186 -10.87 9.63 18.45
CA MET A 186 -12.05 8.78 18.45
C MET A 186 -12.41 8.23 19.85
N GLY A 187 -11.46 8.22 20.79
CA GLY A 187 -11.71 7.84 22.18
C GLY A 187 -12.47 8.92 22.96
N THR A 188 -12.28 10.20 22.62
CA THR A 188 -12.98 11.33 23.26
C THR A 188 -14.27 11.68 22.52
N ILE A 189 -14.30 11.52 21.19
CA ILE A 189 -15.52 11.64 20.38
C ILE A 189 -16.52 10.52 20.70
N GLY A 190 -16.04 9.31 21.02
CA GLY A 190 -16.85 8.18 21.46
C GLY A 190 -17.61 7.47 20.32
N ASN A 191 -18.20 8.22 19.39
CA ASN A 191 -18.84 7.71 18.18
C ASN A 191 -18.68 8.71 17.03
N PRO A 192 -18.24 8.32 15.81
CA PRO A 192 -18.06 9.23 14.70
C PRO A 192 -19.26 10.11 14.35
N TYR A 193 -20.49 9.63 14.54
CA TYR A 193 -21.70 10.42 14.26
C TYR A 193 -21.95 11.58 15.23
N LEU A 194 -21.18 11.68 16.32
CA LEU A 194 -21.22 12.84 17.21
C LEU A 194 -20.34 14.00 16.71
N ASP A 195 -19.65 13.81 15.58
CA ASP A 195 -18.81 14.79 14.92
C ASP A 195 -19.31 14.98 13.47
N GLU A 196 -20.17 15.98 13.27
CA GLU A 196 -20.82 16.24 11.97
C GLU A 196 -19.80 16.62 10.89
N GLU A 197 -18.73 17.33 11.25
CA GLU A 197 -17.66 17.73 10.33
C GLU A 197 -16.89 16.49 9.83
N LEU A 198 -16.53 15.58 10.74
CA LEU A 198 -15.90 14.30 10.40
C LEU A 198 -16.76 13.49 9.43
N ILE A 199 -18.07 13.37 9.69
CA ILE A 199 -18.99 12.63 8.81
C ILE A 199 -19.06 13.32 7.44
N GLY A 200 -19.16 14.65 7.40
CA GLY A 200 -19.13 15.42 6.16
C GLY A 200 -17.88 15.15 5.32
N HIS A 201 -16.70 15.11 5.96
CA HIS A 201 -15.46 14.75 5.30
C HIS A 201 -15.45 13.31 4.77
N MET A 202 -15.97 12.34 5.51
CA MET A 202 -16.03 10.95 5.02
C MET A 202 -16.91 10.86 3.78
N HIS A 203 -18.06 11.51 3.81
CA HIS A 203 -18.99 11.56 2.69
C HIS A 203 -18.34 12.18 1.45
N GLU A 204 -17.64 13.31 1.61
CA GLU A 204 -16.93 13.98 0.52
C GLU A 204 -15.75 13.15 -0.02
N ILE A 205 -14.99 12.47 0.86
CA ILE A 205 -13.96 11.50 0.45
C ILE A 205 -14.57 10.46 -0.49
N GLY A 206 -15.73 9.91 -0.13
CA GLY A 206 -16.51 8.99 -0.95
C GLY A 206 -16.77 9.50 -2.36
N LYS A 207 -17.36 10.69 -2.46
CA LYS A 207 -17.70 11.36 -3.72
C LYS A 207 -16.46 11.53 -4.60
N ARG A 208 -15.39 12.07 -4.03
CA ARG A 208 -14.15 12.35 -4.76
C ARG A 208 -13.43 11.09 -5.22
N THR A 209 -13.35 10.05 -4.38
CA THR A 209 -12.69 8.79 -4.76
C THR A 209 -13.37 8.14 -5.96
N ALA A 210 -14.71 8.17 -6.00
CA ALA A 210 -15.48 7.68 -7.13
C ALA A 210 -15.26 8.54 -8.39
N ALA A 211 -15.36 9.87 -8.24
CA ALA A 211 -15.25 10.79 -9.36
C ALA A 211 -13.87 10.79 -10.04
N ALA A 212 -12.81 10.64 -9.24
CA ALA A 212 -11.43 10.62 -9.72
C ALA A 212 -11.16 9.54 -10.80
N LEU A 213 -11.95 8.47 -10.85
CA LEU A 213 -11.78 7.43 -11.86
C LEU A 213 -12.16 7.91 -13.28
N GLU A 214 -13.11 8.82 -13.39
CA GLU A 214 -13.59 9.37 -14.67
C GLU A 214 -12.73 10.53 -15.18
N MET A 215 -11.87 11.06 -14.31
CA MET A 215 -10.93 12.13 -14.63
C MET A 215 -9.65 11.57 -15.25
N ALA A 216 -8.95 12.36 -16.04
CA ALA A 216 -7.56 12.05 -16.38
C ALA A 216 -6.71 12.03 -15.10
N PRO A 217 -5.71 11.14 -14.96
CA PRO A 217 -4.88 11.05 -13.76
C PRO A 217 -4.31 12.40 -13.30
N GLU A 218 -3.87 13.23 -14.23
CA GLU A 218 -3.30 14.56 -14.01
C GLU A 218 -4.31 15.60 -13.47
N ASP A 219 -5.61 15.39 -13.71
CA ASP A 219 -6.67 16.30 -13.26
C ASP A 219 -7.20 15.95 -11.86
N VAL A 220 -6.82 14.79 -11.31
CA VAL A 220 -7.29 14.36 -9.99
C VAL A 220 -6.62 15.19 -8.90
N GLU A 221 -7.40 16.05 -8.26
CA GLU A 221 -6.95 16.81 -7.11
C GLU A 221 -7.01 15.98 -5.82
N TYR A 222 -5.92 16.01 -5.05
CA TYR A 222 -5.89 15.42 -3.72
C TYR A 222 -6.79 16.18 -2.74
N TYR A 223 -7.60 15.43 -1.99
CA TYR A 223 -8.45 15.96 -0.92
C TYR A 223 -7.86 15.62 0.45
N GLY A 224 -7.27 16.62 1.09
CA GLY A 224 -6.81 16.57 2.47
C GLY A 224 -7.60 17.54 3.35
N PRO A 225 -8.69 17.12 4.00
CA PRO A 225 -9.47 17.99 4.90
C PRO A 225 -8.64 18.67 5.99
N LYS A 226 -7.59 17.98 6.45
CA LYS A 226 -6.64 18.47 7.47
C LYS A 226 -5.39 19.11 6.85
N GLY A 227 -5.47 19.52 5.59
CA GLY A 227 -4.37 20.07 4.81
C GLY A 227 -3.62 19.03 3.98
N ASN A 228 -2.72 19.56 3.14
CA ASN A 228 -1.85 18.76 2.30
C ASN A 228 -0.62 18.32 3.08
N GLY A 229 -0.19 17.08 2.88
CA GLY A 229 1.07 16.62 3.44
C GLY A 229 2.28 17.19 2.71
N THR A 230 3.46 17.11 3.34
CA THR A 230 4.71 17.64 2.78
C THR A 230 5.12 16.98 1.46
N CYS A 231 4.93 15.67 1.32
CA CYS A 231 5.22 14.97 0.07
C CYS A 231 4.08 15.19 -0.95
N PRO A 232 4.35 15.71 -2.17
CA PRO A 232 3.30 16.01 -3.15
C PRO A 232 2.69 14.77 -3.81
N VAL A 233 3.27 13.58 -3.61
CA VAL A 233 2.80 12.33 -4.25
C VAL A 233 1.90 11.51 -3.32
N CYS A 234 2.34 11.25 -2.08
CA CYS A 234 1.54 10.48 -1.11
C CYS A 234 0.80 11.35 -0.10
N HIS A 235 1.08 12.66 -0.09
CA HIS A 235 0.49 13.64 0.83
C HIS A 235 0.66 13.26 2.30
N GLN A 236 1.79 12.63 2.65
CA GLN A 236 2.19 12.34 4.03
C GLN A 236 3.24 13.35 4.53
N ASN A 237 3.30 13.51 5.85
CA ASN A 237 4.24 14.40 6.55
C ASN A 237 5.49 13.70 7.09
N LEU A 238 5.69 12.41 6.77
CA LEU A 238 6.88 11.68 7.18
C LEU A 238 8.04 11.99 6.24
N LEU A 239 9.18 12.35 6.83
CA LEU A 239 10.45 12.60 6.14
C LEU A 239 11.59 11.94 6.89
N THR A 240 12.47 11.27 6.17
CA THR A 240 13.76 10.79 6.67
C THR A 240 14.78 11.90 6.52
N VAL A 241 15.49 12.22 7.61
CA VAL A 241 16.58 13.21 7.65
C VAL A 241 17.91 12.48 7.82
N ASN A 242 18.97 12.96 7.15
CA ASN A 242 20.30 12.34 7.18
C ASN A 242 21.45 13.30 7.55
N GLY A 243 21.12 14.46 8.14
CA GLY A 243 22.11 15.48 8.49
C GLY A 243 22.51 16.40 7.33
N THR A 244 21.87 16.28 6.17
CA THR A 244 22.00 17.24 5.05
C THR A 244 20.68 17.99 4.83
N THR A 245 20.68 18.95 3.90
CA THR A 245 19.44 19.60 3.44
C THR A 245 18.59 18.70 2.54
N THR A 246 19.01 17.46 2.29
CA THR A 246 18.23 16.47 1.53
C THR A 246 17.41 15.63 2.50
N VAL A 247 16.13 15.51 2.22
CA VAL A 247 15.21 14.59 2.91
C VAL A 247 14.63 13.60 1.95
N GLU A 248 14.19 12.46 2.46
CA GLU A 248 13.50 11.45 1.68
C GLU A 248 12.08 11.25 2.22
N CYS A 249 11.08 11.15 1.34
CA CYS A 249 9.79 10.61 1.75
C CYS A 249 9.88 9.08 1.87
N PRO A 250 9.74 8.47 3.06
CA PRO A 250 9.92 7.04 3.24
C PRO A 250 8.85 6.20 2.53
N ILE A 251 7.70 6.79 2.19
CA ILE A 251 6.60 6.13 1.48
C ILE A 251 6.83 6.14 -0.03
N CYS A 252 7.28 7.26 -0.58
CA CYS A 252 7.48 7.43 -2.01
C CYS A 252 8.91 7.11 -2.46
N GLY A 253 9.90 7.09 -1.56
CA GLY A 253 11.31 6.93 -1.93
C GLY A 253 11.88 8.08 -2.75
N ILE A 254 11.29 9.28 -2.63
CA ILE A 254 11.68 10.46 -3.40
C ILE A 254 12.46 11.44 -2.53
N GLU A 255 13.44 12.10 -3.12
CA GLU A 255 14.27 13.09 -2.45
C GLU A 255 13.71 14.51 -2.61
N GLY A 256 13.78 15.28 -1.53
CA GLY A 256 13.42 16.70 -1.51
C GLY A 256 14.52 17.55 -0.87
N LYS A 257 14.52 18.86 -1.17
CA LYS A 257 15.45 19.83 -0.58
C LYS A 257 14.72 20.70 0.43
N ILE A 258 15.27 20.76 1.65
CA ILE A 258 14.79 21.65 2.70
C ILE A 258 15.27 23.08 2.45
N SER A 259 14.36 24.03 2.63
CA SER A 259 14.67 25.43 2.91
C SER A 259 13.86 25.92 4.11
N ILE A 260 14.36 26.92 4.83
CA ILE A 260 13.70 27.51 6.00
C ILE A 260 13.52 29.00 5.76
N ASP A 261 12.31 29.50 5.93
CA ASP A 261 11.97 30.93 5.92
C ASP A 261 11.27 31.29 7.23
N GLY A 262 11.99 31.98 8.12
CA GLY A 262 11.51 32.27 9.48
C GLY A 262 11.22 30.98 10.27
N ASP A 263 9.95 30.76 10.60
CA ASP A 263 9.44 29.58 11.32
C ASP A 263 8.90 28.48 10.38
N LYS A 264 8.95 28.69 9.06
CA LYS A 264 8.41 27.75 8.06
C LYS A 264 9.50 26.88 7.46
N LEU A 265 9.29 25.57 7.53
CA LEU A 265 10.05 24.57 6.79
C LEU A 265 9.38 24.31 5.44
N HIS A 266 10.13 24.49 4.37
CA HIS A 266 9.72 24.13 3.01
C HIS A 266 10.52 22.92 2.55
N VAL A 267 9.87 22.03 1.80
CA VAL A 267 10.53 20.90 1.13
C VAL A 267 10.13 20.91 -0.34
N GLU A 268 11.11 21.10 -1.21
CA GLU A 268 10.91 21.09 -2.65
C GLU A 268 11.27 19.70 -3.21
N PHE A 269 10.32 19.06 -3.89
CA PHE A 269 10.53 17.82 -4.62
C PHE A 269 10.50 18.11 -6.11
N SER A 270 11.59 17.86 -6.83
CA SER A 270 11.64 18.11 -8.27
C SER A 270 10.67 17.21 -9.03
N GLU A 271 10.21 17.65 -10.21
CA GLU A 271 9.35 16.83 -11.08
C GLU A 271 9.99 15.47 -11.41
N ALA A 272 11.31 15.43 -11.61
CA ALA A 272 12.06 14.20 -11.84
C ALA A 272 11.96 13.23 -10.64
N GLN A 273 12.00 13.74 -9.40
CA GLN A 273 11.82 12.93 -8.20
C GLN A 273 10.37 12.45 -8.07
N GLN A 274 9.38 13.31 -8.36
CA GLN A 274 7.97 12.93 -8.34
C GLN A 274 7.64 11.83 -9.37
N ALA A 275 8.20 11.93 -10.59
CA ALA A 275 7.98 10.97 -11.67
C ALA A 275 8.51 9.55 -11.34
N ARG A 276 9.54 9.45 -10.50
CA ARG A 276 10.12 8.18 -10.04
C ARG A 276 9.62 7.72 -8.66
N ALA A 277 8.56 8.31 -8.15
CA ALA A 277 7.99 7.88 -6.87
C ALA A 277 7.60 6.40 -6.90
N ARG A 278 7.70 5.72 -5.74
CA ARG A 278 7.45 4.28 -5.57
C ARG A 278 6.09 3.80 -6.09
N GLY A 279 5.08 4.68 -6.11
CA GLY A 279 3.76 4.37 -6.66
C GLY A 279 3.62 4.53 -8.18
N THR A 280 4.67 4.95 -8.89
CA THR A 280 4.69 5.08 -10.36
C THR A 280 5.36 3.87 -11.01
N PHE A 281 5.06 3.65 -12.29
CA PHE A 281 5.69 2.55 -13.04
C PHE A 281 7.21 2.69 -13.08
N ALA A 282 7.73 3.92 -13.22
CA ALA A 282 9.17 4.18 -13.20
C ALA A 282 9.80 3.78 -11.86
N GLY A 283 9.21 4.20 -10.72
CA GLY A 283 9.71 3.83 -9.39
C GLY A 283 9.67 2.32 -9.13
N LEU A 284 8.56 1.65 -9.48
CA LEU A 284 8.47 0.19 -9.40
C LEU A 284 9.49 -0.52 -10.30
N ARG A 285 9.77 0.05 -11.49
CA ARG A 285 10.74 -0.51 -12.45
C ARG A 285 12.18 -0.39 -12.00
N GLU A 286 12.55 0.69 -11.32
CA GLU A 286 13.86 0.82 -10.69
C GLU A 286 14.10 -0.35 -9.72
N HIS A 287 13.15 -0.58 -8.81
CA HIS A 287 13.25 -1.67 -7.83
C HIS A 287 13.19 -3.06 -8.45
N THR A 288 12.35 -3.27 -9.48
CA THR A 288 12.31 -4.54 -10.22
C THR A 288 13.66 -4.83 -10.88
N THR A 289 14.29 -3.81 -11.49
CA THR A 289 15.60 -3.96 -12.15
C THR A 289 16.70 -4.27 -11.14
N GLU A 290 16.68 -3.60 -9.98
CA GLU A 290 17.57 -3.87 -8.86
C GLU A 290 17.51 -5.34 -8.43
N ILE A 291 16.31 -5.85 -8.10
CA ILE A 291 16.11 -7.23 -7.62
C ILE A 291 16.58 -8.26 -8.66
N GLN A 292 16.22 -8.07 -9.92
CA GLN A 292 16.58 -9.01 -10.99
C GLN A 292 18.10 -9.04 -11.23
N GLY A 293 18.83 -7.98 -10.85
CA GLY A 293 20.29 -7.93 -10.89
C GLY A 293 21.00 -8.69 -9.76
N PHE A 294 20.32 -8.99 -8.64
CA PHE A 294 20.96 -9.58 -7.46
C PHE A 294 21.66 -10.92 -7.73
N GLY A 295 21.05 -11.80 -8.54
CA GLY A 295 21.59 -13.13 -8.82
C GLY A 295 22.98 -13.08 -9.46
N ALA A 296 23.17 -12.18 -10.43
CA ALA A 296 24.43 -12.00 -11.14
C ALA A 296 25.57 -11.51 -10.22
N ILE A 297 25.23 -10.75 -9.17
CA ILE A 297 26.20 -10.20 -8.21
C ILE A 297 26.47 -11.20 -7.07
N CYS A 298 25.42 -11.78 -6.50
CA CYS A 298 25.50 -12.61 -5.29
C CYS A 298 25.94 -14.04 -5.59
N GLY A 299 25.51 -14.63 -6.71
CA GLY A 299 25.83 -16.01 -7.07
C GLY A 299 27.33 -16.31 -7.08
N PRO A 300 28.15 -15.55 -7.84
CA PRO A 300 29.60 -15.74 -7.86
C PRO A 300 30.26 -15.55 -6.49
N LYS A 301 29.80 -14.56 -5.71
CA LYS A 301 30.32 -14.29 -4.35
C LYS A 301 30.06 -15.46 -3.41
N ILE A 302 28.84 -16.02 -3.42
CA ILE A 302 28.47 -17.18 -2.59
C ILE A 302 29.31 -18.39 -3.00
N MET A 303 29.42 -18.66 -4.31
CA MET A 303 30.18 -19.80 -4.82
C MET A 303 31.66 -19.73 -4.46
N ALA A 304 32.29 -18.55 -4.59
CA ALA A 304 33.69 -18.33 -4.25
C ALA A 304 33.98 -18.47 -2.74
N ASN A 305 32.96 -18.32 -1.88
CA ASN A 305 33.11 -18.35 -0.42
C ASN A 305 32.39 -19.55 0.22
N LYS A 306 32.06 -20.59 -0.55
CA LYS A 306 31.24 -21.72 -0.07
C LYS A 306 31.77 -22.34 1.22
N GLU A 307 33.05 -22.69 1.28
CA GLU A 307 33.65 -23.31 2.47
C GLU A 307 33.65 -22.38 3.69
N LEU A 308 33.92 -21.09 3.48
CA LEU A 308 33.86 -20.09 4.54
C LEU A 308 32.42 -20.00 5.09
N LEU A 309 31.43 -19.93 4.21
CA LEU A 309 30.02 -19.86 4.58
C LEU A 309 29.59 -21.13 5.32
N ASP A 310 29.97 -22.31 4.83
CA ASP A 310 29.64 -23.58 5.49
C ASP A 310 30.19 -23.62 6.93
N ARG A 311 31.43 -23.19 7.15
CA ARG A 311 32.03 -23.09 8.50
C ARG A 311 31.33 -22.07 9.39
N GLN A 312 31.10 -20.85 8.89
CA GLN A 312 30.48 -19.77 9.69
C GLN A 312 29.01 -20.08 10.01
N MET A 313 28.29 -20.71 9.08
CA MET A 313 26.89 -21.08 9.26
C MET A 313 26.70 -22.23 10.25
N ASP A 314 27.72 -23.03 10.55
CA ASP A 314 27.61 -24.08 11.56
C ASP A 314 27.25 -23.50 12.93
N ARG A 315 27.91 -22.42 13.35
CA ARG A 315 27.59 -21.71 14.59
C ARG A 315 26.16 -21.19 14.59
N ILE A 316 25.67 -20.70 13.46
CA ILE A 316 24.30 -20.16 13.32
C ILE A 316 23.27 -21.30 13.37
N LYS A 317 23.53 -22.41 12.68
CA LYS A 317 22.64 -23.58 12.67
C LYS A 317 22.58 -24.27 14.04
N ASN A 318 23.66 -24.21 14.80
CA ASN A 318 23.78 -24.79 16.13
C ASN A 318 23.81 -23.70 17.22
N PHE A 319 23.09 -22.59 17.03
CA PHE A 319 23.17 -21.42 17.90
C PHE A 319 23.00 -21.75 19.39
N ASP A 320 22.00 -22.56 19.74
CA ASP A 320 21.71 -22.93 21.14
C ASP A 320 22.83 -23.75 21.78
N LYS A 321 23.59 -24.51 20.99
CA LYS A 321 24.78 -25.19 21.47
C LYS A 321 25.87 -24.17 21.76
N TYR A 322 26.22 -23.35 20.77
CA TYR A 322 27.35 -22.42 20.84
C TYR A 322 27.14 -21.24 21.79
N ILE A 323 25.91 -20.86 22.12
CA ILE A 323 25.64 -19.76 23.07
C ILE A 323 25.77 -20.20 24.53
N ASN A 324 25.73 -21.51 24.78
CA ASN A 324 25.77 -22.11 26.12
C ASN A 324 27.11 -22.81 26.42
N GLU A 325 28.07 -22.77 25.49
CA GLU A 325 29.48 -23.19 25.64
C GLU A 325 30.37 -21.99 26.01
#